data_AF-A0A2A4NAF4-F1
#
_entry.id   AF-A0A2A4NAF4-F1
#
_cell.length_a   1.000
_cell.length_b   1.000
_cell.length_c   1.000
_cell.angle_alpha   90.00
_cell.angle_beta   90.00
_cell.angle_gamma   90.00
#
_symmetry.space_group_name_H-M   'P 1'
#
loop_
_entity.id
_entity.type
_entity.pdbx_description
1 polymer ?
#
loop_
_entity_poly.entity_id
_entity_poly.type
_entity_poly.pdbx_seq_one_letter_code
_entity_poly.pdbx_strand_id
1 'polypeptide(L)'
;MILLASNAVFNLHVHKQSNGALIIHAHPYQKSGNTDGTANHHHSSHECFSLHQITSFLFSLASVFYLAALIGKSFDLNNLYHVIVKGGILNTLLPKRAPPAFL
;
A
#
# COMPACT_ATOMS: atom_id res chain seq x y z
N MET A 1 0.20 13.12 2.69
CA MET A 1 0.76 11.92 3.34
C MET A 1 2.03 11.43 2.68
N ILE A 2 2.06 11.06 1.38
CA ILE A 2 3.29 10.55 0.74
C ILE A 2 4.48 11.51 0.89
N LEU A 3 4.34 12.81 0.59
CA LEU A 3 5.43 13.79 0.73
C LEU A 3 5.93 13.98 2.18
N LEU A 4 5.02 13.91 3.16
CA LEU A 4 5.39 13.96 4.58
C LEU A 4 6.07 12.65 5.02
N ALA A 5 5.58 11.51 4.54
CA ALA A 5 6.15 10.20 4.83
C ALA A 5 7.53 10.04 4.17
N SER A 6 7.71 10.52 2.95
CA SER A 6 9.02 10.55 2.30
C SER A 6 9.97 11.51 2.99
N ASN A 7 9.51 12.64 3.55
CA ASN A 7 10.37 13.48 4.40
C ASN A 7 10.84 12.72 5.66
N ALA A 8 9.93 11.99 6.31
CA ALA A 8 10.24 11.18 7.48
C ALA A 8 11.19 9.99 7.19
N VAL A 9 11.36 9.61 5.93
CA VAL A 9 12.29 8.55 5.50
C VAL A 9 13.59 9.14 4.98
N PHE A 10 13.52 10.09 4.06
CA PHE A 10 14.70 10.63 3.37
C PHE A 10 15.49 11.64 4.21
N ASN A 11 14.83 12.36 5.12
CA ASN A 11 15.47 13.35 5.98
C ASN A 11 15.54 12.88 7.44
N LEU A 12 15.52 11.57 7.69
CA LEU A 12 15.67 10.96 9.02
C LEU A 12 17.14 10.97 9.46
N HIS A 13 17.39 11.45 10.67
CA HIS A 13 18.70 11.45 11.31
C HIS A 13 18.65 10.73 12.65
N VAL A 14 19.75 10.07 12.99
CA VAL A 14 19.95 9.38 14.26
C VAL A 14 21.24 9.91 14.90
N HIS A 15 21.13 10.47 16.09
CA HIS A 15 22.25 10.98 16.86
C HIS A 15 22.46 10.13 18.09
N LYS A 16 23.69 9.63 18.26
CA LYS A 16 24.13 8.98 19.50
C LYS A 16 24.82 9.99 20.39
N GLN A 17 24.26 10.22 21.57
CA GLN A 17 24.83 11.09 22.59
C GLN A 17 25.99 10.40 23.33
N SER A 18 26.85 11.19 23.96
CA SER A 18 28.00 10.69 24.74
C SER A 18 27.59 9.82 25.94
N ASN A 19 26.39 10.02 26.46
CA ASN A 19 25.78 9.19 27.52
C ASN A 19 25.13 7.89 26.99
N GLY A 20 25.21 7.61 25.69
CA GLY A 20 24.62 6.43 25.06
C GLY A 20 23.15 6.59 24.63
N ALA A 21 22.50 7.71 24.92
CA ALA A 21 21.13 7.96 24.45
C ALA A 21 21.08 8.14 22.92
N LEU A 22 19.99 7.68 22.30
CA LEU A 22 19.73 7.86 20.87
C LEU A 22 18.60 8.87 20.68
N ILE A 23 18.86 9.91 19.87
CA ILE A 23 17.84 10.85 19.39
C ILE A 23 17.58 10.53 17.93
N ILE A 24 16.31 10.34 17.58
CA ILE A 24 15.86 10.09 16.22
C ILE A 24 14.92 11.22 15.84
N HIS A 25 15.26 11.97 14.79
CA HIS A 25 14.43 13.08 14.32
C HIS A 25 14.55 13.24 12.81
N ALA A 26 13.58 13.92 12.18
CA ALA A 26 13.62 14.24 10.75
C ALA A 26 13.53 15.75 10.52
N HIS A 27 14.40 16.29 9.66
CA HIS A 27 14.34 17.70 9.29
C HIS A 27 13.39 17.93 8.12
N PRO A 28 12.75 19.11 7.99
CA PRO A 28 12.11 19.51 6.74
C PRO A 28 13.11 19.55 5.60
N TYR A 29 12.74 19.05 4.41
CA TYR A 29 13.58 19.09 3.22
C TYR A 29 14.00 20.53 2.87
N GLN A 30 15.30 20.77 2.67
CA GLN A 30 15.82 22.08 2.29
C GLN A 30 16.81 21.97 1.12
N LYS A 31 16.52 22.68 0.02
CA LYS A 31 17.30 22.60 -1.23
C LYS A 31 18.66 23.33 -1.16
N SER A 32 18.79 24.40 -0.37
CA SER A 32 20.07 25.09 -0.12
C SER A 32 20.12 25.80 1.25
N GLY A 33 21.27 25.70 1.91
CA GLY A 33 21.80 26.62 2.93
C GLY A 33 21.13 26.67 4.31
N ASN A 34 21.59 25.87 5.27
CA ASN A 34 22.19 26.29 6.55
C ASN A 34 22.42 25.03 7.40
N THR A 35 23.55 24.91 8.10
CA THR A 35 23.90 23.71 8.88
C THR A 35 23.11 23.57 10.19
N ASP A 36 22.28 24.55 10.53
CA ASP A 36 21.66 24.68 11.85
C ASP A 36 20.34 23.90 12.01
N GLY A 37 19.98 23.06 11.03
CA GLY A 37 18.85 22.12 11.14
C GLY A 37 17.45 22.74 11.12
N THR A 38 17.34 24.07 11.01
CA THR A 38 16.08 24.78 10.87
C THR A 38 15.94 25.35 9.45
N ALA A 39 14.96 24.83 8.72
CA ALA A 39 14.65 25.36 7.40
C ALA A 39 13.88 26.68 7.53
N ASN A 40 14.38 27.75 6.88
CA ASN A 40 13.77 29.08 6.94
C ASN A 40 12.51 29.24 6.06
N HIS A 41 12.06 28.19 5.37
CA HIS A 41 10.82 28.23 4.60
C HIS A 41 9.66 27.72 5.46
N HIS A 42 8.63 28.56 5.62
CA HIS A 42 7.39 28.19 6.27
C HIS A 42 6.34 28.01 5.19
N HIS A 43 5.61 26.90 5.24
CA HIS A 43 4.43 26.75 4.40
C HIS A 43 3.32 27.65 4.94
N SER A 44 2.67 28.37 4.03
CA SER A 44 1.41 29.04 4.33
C SER A 44 0.33 28.01 4.65
N SER A 45 -0.67 28.42 5.43
CA SER A 45 -1.84 27.57 5.73
C SER A 45 -2.55 27.08 4.46
N HIS A 46 -2.58 27.92 3.42
CA HIS A 46 -3.16 27.59 2.12
C HIS A 46 -2.38 26.49 1.40
N GLU A 47 -1.05 26.57 1.35
CA GLU A 47 -0.21 25.52 0.75
C GLU A 47 -0.37 24.18 1.48
N CYS A 48 -0.38 24.21 2.82
CA CYS A 48 -0.65 23.02 3.62
C CYS A 48 -2.01 22.40 3.32
N PHE A 49 -3.05 23.24 3.16
CA PHE A 49 -4.39 22.77 2.80
C PHE A 49 -4.41 22.14 1.40
N SER A 50 -3.83 22.79 0.40
CA SER A 50 -3.75 22.24 -0.98
C SER A 50 -2.98 20.91 -1.02
N LEU A 51 -1.85 20.82 -0.33
CA LEU A 51 -1.07 19.58 -0.21
C LEU A 51 -1.87 18.47 0.50
N HIS A 52 -2.62 18.83 1.53
CA HIS A 52 -3.51 17.89 2.20
C HIS A 52 -4.56 17.35 1.24
N GLN A 53 -5.28 18.22 0.51
CA GLN A 53 -6.33 17.79 -0.42
C GLN A 53 -5.78 16.88 -1.54
N ILE A 54 -4.68 17.27 -2.18
CA ILE A 54 -4.07 16.47 -3.26
C ILE A 54 -3.63 15.11 -2.72
N THR A 55 -2.96 15.08 -1.57
CA THR A 55 -2.45 13.81 -1.05
C THR A 55 -3.54 12.90 -0.49
N SER A 56 -4.61 13.46 0.09
CA SER A 56 -5.79 12.71 0.51
C SER A 56 -6.52 12.12 -0.70
N PHE A 57 -6.67 12.89 -1.78
CA PHE A 57 -7.24 12.39 -3.03
C PHE A 57 -6.42 11.24 -3.63
N LEU A 58 -5.11 11.41 -3.76
CA LEU A 58 -4.22 10.35 -4.28
C LEU A 58 -4.25 9.09 -3.41
N PHE A 59 -4.30 9.25 -2.08
CA PHE A 59 -4.40 8.12 -1.17
C PHE A 59 -5.71 7.35 -1.34
N SER A 60 -6.84 8.06 -1.41
CA SER A 60 -8.15 7.46 -1.65
C SER A 60 -8.19 6.74 -3.01
N LEU A 61 -7.65 7.37 -4.06
CA LEU A 61 -7.58 6.78 -5.39
C LEU A 61 -6.74 5.50 -5.40
N ALA A 62 -5.54 5.54 -4.80
CA ALA A 62 -4.67 4.37 -4.68
C ALA A 62 -5.33 3.23 -3.88
N SER A 63 -6.05 3.58 -2.81
CA SER A 63 -6.77 2.62 -1.98
C SER A 63 -7.88 1.91 -2.77
N VAL A 64 -8.65 2.65 -3.58
CA VAL A 64 -9.68 2.08 -4.45
C VAL A 64 -9.07 1.10 -5.46
N PHE A 65 -8.00 1.49 -6.16
CA PHE A 65 -7.34 0.61 -7.11
C PHE A 65 -6.75 -0.63 -6.45
N TYR A 66 -6.14 -0.48 -5.27
CA TYR A 66 -5.60 -1.58 -4.51
C TYR A 66 -6.69 -2.59 -4.11
N LEU A 67 -7.82 -2.10 -3.57
CA LEU A 67 -8.96 -2.95 -3.21
C LEU A 67 -9.55 -3.65 -4.45
N ALA A 68 -9.70 -2.95 -5.57
CA ALA A 68 -10.17 -3.54 -6.81
C ALA A 68 -9.25 -4.67 -7.30
N ALA A 69 -7.92 -4.49 -7.19
CA ALA A 69 -6.94 -5.52 -7.54
C ALA A 69 -7.05 -6.75 -6.62
N LEU A 70 -7.25 -6.55 -5.30
CA LEU A 70 -7.46 -7.65 -4.36
C LEU A 70 -8.74 -8.43 -4.65
N ILE A 71 -9.84 -7.73 -4.95
CA ILE A 71 -11.12 -8.34 -5.32
C ILE A 71 -10.98 -9.13 -6.61
N GLY A 72 -10.35 -8.56 -7.65
CA GLY A 72 -10.10 -9.25 -8.91
C GLY A 72 -9.29 -10.53 -8.71
N LYS A 73 -8.20 -10.46 -7.95
CA LYS A 73 -7.38 -11.63 -7.63
C LYS A 73 -8.16 -12.69 -6.85
N SER A 74 -9.02 -12.28 -5.91
CA SER A 74 -9.90 -13.20 -5.18
C SER A 74 -10.88 -13.90 -6.13
N PHE A 75 -11.48 -13.17 -7.07
CA PHE A 75 -12.37 -13.75 -8.07
C PHE A 75 -11.64 -14.77 -8.97
N ASP A 76 -10.44 -14.44 -9.43
CA ASP A 76 -9.63 -15.33 -10.26
C ASP A 76 -9.28 -16.64 -9.53
N LEU A 77 -8.88 -16.54 -8.25
CA LEU A 77 -8.59 -17.72 -7.43
C LEU A 77 -9.83 -18.59 -7.20
N ASN A 78 -10.99 -17.98 -6.93
CA ASN A 78 -12.25 -18.70 -6.77
C ASN A 78 -12.69 -19.39 -8.07
N ASN A 79 -12.54 -18.72 -9.21
CA ASN A 79 -12.89 -19.27 -10.51
C ASN A 79 -11.98 -20.46 -10.86
N LEU A 80 -10.67 -20.31 -10.63
CA LEU A 80 -9.71 -21.40 -10.82
C LEU A 80 -10.03 -22.59 -9.92
N TYR A 81 -10.35 -22.35 -8.65
CA TYR A 81 -10.80 -23.39 -7.71
C TYR A 81 -12.04 -24.11 -8.24
N HIS A 82 -13.04 -23.38 -8.72
CA HIS A 82 -14.24 -23.99 -9.30
C HIS A 82 -13.95 -24.84 -10.53
N VAL A 83 -13.13 -24.34 -11.47
CA VAL A 83 -12.78 -25.10 -12.69
C VAL A 83 -12.00 -26.37 -12.34
N ILE A 84 -10.96 -26.26 -11.51
CA ILE A 84 -10.08 -27.38 -11.18
C ILE A 84 -10.80 -28.40 -10.28
N VAL A 85 -11.39 -27.94 -9.18
CA VAL A 85 -11.93 -28.86 -8.16
C VAL A 85 -13.29 -29.37 -8.59
N LYS A 86 -14.23 -28.49 -8.95
CA LYS A 86 -15.58 -28.94 -9.32
C LYS A 86 -15.59 -29.64 -10.68
N GLY A 87 -14.90 -29.06 -11.67
CA GLY A 87 -14.74 -29.68 -12.99
C GLY A 87 -13.95 -30.98 -12.93
N GLY A 88 -12.85 -31.02 -12.19
CA GLY A 88 -12.04 -32.23 -11.99
C GLY A 88 -12.80 -33.34 -11.25
N ILE A 89 -13.55 -33.01 -10.20
CA ILE A 89 -14.37 -34.00 -9.49
C ILE A 89 -15.45 -34.57 -10.42
N LEU A 90 -16.17 -33.75 -11.16
CA LEU A 90 -17.17 -34.22 -12.14
C LEU A 90 -16.53 -35.11 -13.20
N ASN A 91 -15.40 -34.70 -13.78
CA ASN A 91 -14.67 -35.50 -14.77
C ASN A 91 -14.10 -36.80 -14.20
N THR A 92 -13.82 -36.88 -12.90
CA THR A 92 -13.32 -38.11 -12.27
C THR A 92 -14.46 -39.06 -11.90
N LEU A 93 -15.60 -38.52 -11.48
CA LEU A 93 -16.75 -39.30 -10.99
C LEU A 93 -17.70 -39.76 -12.10
N LEU A 94 -17.92 -38.97 -13.14
CA LEU A 94 -18.89 -39.28 -14.20
C LEU A 94 -18.49 -40.49 -15.06
N PRO A 95 -17.23 -40.66 -15.52
CA PRO A 95 -16.84 -41.81 -16.34
C PRO A 95 -16.85 -43.15 -15.60
N LYS A 96 -16.88 -43.11 -14.26
CA LYS A 96 -16.89 -44.30 -13.40
C LYS A 96 -18.28 -44.69 -12.89
N ARG A 97 -19.33 -43.99 -13.31
CA ARG A 97 -20.71 -44.36 -12.97
C ARG A 97 -21.24 -45.39 -13.96
N ALA A 98 -21.95 -46.39 -13.44
CA ALA A 98 -22.74 -47.30 -14.27
C ALA A 98 -23.80 -46.49 -15.05
N PRO A 99 -24.10 -46.88 -16.30
CA PRO A 99 -25.10 -46.19 -17.11
C PRO A 99 -26.47 -46.17 -16.40
N PRO A 100 -27.33 -45.17 -16.68
CA PRO A 100 -28.67 -45.11 -16.10
C PRO A 100 -29.41 -46.41 -16.37
N ALA A 101 -29.96 -47.05 -15.33
CA ALA A 101 -30.85 -48.18 -15.50
C ALA A 101 -32.16 -47.64 -16.10
N PHE A 102 -32.39 -47.92 -17.39
CA PHE A 102 -33.67 -47.69 -18.02
C PHE A 102 -34.61 -48.82 -17.57
N LEU A 103 -35.54 -48.49 -16.66
CA LEU A 103 -36.70 -49.32 -16.32
C LEU A 103 -37.86 -48.98 -17.25
#